data_AF-T5AHU3-F1
#
_entry.id   AF-T5AHU3-F1
#
_cell.length_a   1.000
_cell.length_b   1.000
_cell.length_c   1.000
_cell.angle_alpha   90.00
_cell.angle_beta   90.00
_cell.angle_gamma   90.00
#
_symmetry.space_group_name_H-M   'P 1'
#
loop_
_entity.id
_entity.type
_entity.pdbx_description
1 polymer ?
#
loop_
_entity_poly.entity_id
_entity_poly.type
_entity_poly.pdbx_seq_one_letter_code
_entity_poly.pdbx_strand_id
1 'polypeptide(L)'
;MALTFDDGPGEYTSRLLDILDGLGVHATFFITGGGNNKGHIDDESTGYPEVLRRMHAAGHQLASHTWSHQSLDALSAGGGGMHAAGHQLASHTWSHQSLDALSAVASGWAGRKAEVTFNEMAFRNVFGFFPTYFRAPYLECGSACRTFLGEYGYHIISTNSDTKDYENDDPALIANSRARFSDSVARQAGAQGYIVLAHDVHLQSVVNLAEYMVREARSRGYELVTVGECLDDARENWYREA
;
A
#
# COMPACT_ATOMS: atom_id res chain seq x y z
N MET A 1 8.61 -15.87 -2.89
CA MET A 1 9.06 -14.57 -2.32
C MET A 1 8.15 -13.50 -2.88
N ALA A 2 7.64 -12.63 -2.02
CA ALA A 2 6.83 -11.48 -2.40
C ALA A 2 7.66 -10.20 -2.39
N LEU A 3 7.83 -9.59 -3.55
CA LEU A 3 8.30 -8.22 -3.65
C LEU A 3 7.12 -7.28 -3.41
N THR A 4 7.30 -6.32 -2.51
CA THR A 4 6.24 -5.37 -2.16
C THR A 4 6.72 -3.94 -2.26
N PHE A 5 5.84 -3.06 -2.74
CA PHE A 5 6.12 -1.65 -2.97
C PHE A 5 5.04 -0.79 -2.28
N ASP A 6 5.47 0.11 -1.42
CA ASP A 6 4.60 0.99 -0.64
C ASP A 6 4.55 2.41 -1.23
N ASP A 7 3.56 3.19 -0.78
CA ASP A 7 3.34 4.62 -1.03
C ASP A 7 2.79 5.02 -2.40
N GLY A 8 2.96 4.17 -3.40
CA GLY A 8 2.46 4.36 -4.76
C GLY A 8 0.93 4.51 -4.86
N PRO A 9 0.41 4.83 -6.05
CA PRO A 9 1.17 5.12 -7.27
C PRO A 9 1.85 6.49 -7.21
N GLY A 10 2.90 6.69 -8.01
CA GLY A 10 3.67 7.93 -8.15
C GLY A 10 4.30 8.04 -9.53
N GLU A 11 5.25 8.97 -9.69
CA GLU A 11 5.88 9.30 -10.98
C GLU A 11 6.55 8.08 -11.65
N TYR A 12 7.13 7.17 -10.85
CA TYR A 12 7.94 6.06 -11.37
C TYR A 12 7.17 4.73 -11.45
N THR A 13 5.95 4.65 -10.93
CA THR A 13 5.18 3.40 -10.84
C THR A 13 4.97 2.75 -12.20
N SER A 14 4.58 3.51 -13.23
CA SER A 14 4.38 2.96 -14.59
C SER A 14 5.65 2.33 -15.16
N ARG A 15 6.82 2.92 -14.86
CA ARG A 15 8.11 2.36 -15.28
C ARG A 15 8.47 1.10 -14.50
N LEU A 16 8.11 1.03 -13.23
CA LEU A 16 8.26 -0.20 -12.45
C LEU A 16 7.39 -1.33 -13.05
N LEU A 17 6.15 -1.04 -13.42
CA LEU A 17 5.28 -2.00 -14.10
C LEU A 17 5.92 -2.51 -15.40
N ASP A 18 6.50 -1.63 -16.23
CA ASP A 18 7.23 -2.05 -17.45
C ASP A 18 8.40 -3.01 -17.14
N ILE A 19 9.14 -2.76 -16.06
CA ILE A 19 10.26 -3.60 -15.61
C ILE A 19 9.74 -4.96 -15.14
N LEU A 20 8.69 -5.00 -14.32
CA LEU A 20 8.10 -6.24 -13.81
C LEU A 20 7.49 -7.08 -14.94
N ASP A 21 6.80 -6.43 -15.89
CA ASP A 21 6.26 -7.06 -17.12
C ASP A 21 7.40 -7.66 -17.95
N GLY A 22 8.46 -6.90 -18.21
CA GLY A 22 9.63 -7.35 -18.97
C GLY A 22 10.39 -8.50 -18.31
N LEU A 23 10.31 -8.62 -16.98
CA LEU A 23 10.89 -9.72 -16.21
C LEU A 23 9.92 -10.89 -16.02
N GLY A 24 8.63 -10.73 -16.35
CA GLY A 24 7.58 -11.72 -16.15
C GLY A 24 7.40 -12.10 -14.68
N VAL A 25 7.24 -11.12 -13.80
CA VAL A 25 7.04 -11.33 -12.36
C VAL A 25 5.87 -10.51 -11.83
N HIS A 26 5.18 -11.04 -10.82
CA HIS A 26 4.15 -10.29 -10.10
C HIS A 26 4.70 -9.76 -8.76
N ALA A 27 4.14 -8.63 -8.31
CA ALA A 27 4.46 -7.99 -7.04
C ALA A 27 3.16 -7.61 -6.30
N THR A 28 3.30 -7.08 -5.08
CA THR A 28 2.18 -6.50 -4.31
C THR A 28 2.43 -5.04 -4.03
N PHE A 29 1.42 -4.20 -4.25
CA PHE A 29 1.53 -2.76 -4.05
C PHE A 29 0.60 -2.32 -2.93
N PHE A 30 1.16 -1.65 -1.93
CA PHE A 30 0.42 -1.06 -0.81
C PHE A 30 0.16 0.42 -1.11
N ILE A 31 -1.08 0.72 -1.49
CA ILE A 31 -1.46 1.98 -2.11
C ILE A 31 -1.97 2.99 -1.09
N THR A 32 -1.37 4.18 -1.09
CA THR A 32 -1.91 5.35 -0.36
C THR A 32 -2.97 6.06 -1.21
N GLY A 33 -4.04 6.55 -0.58
CA GLY A 33 -5.22 7.10 -1.28
C GLY A 33 -5.09 8.53 -1.80
N GLY A 34 -4.46 9.41 -1.03
CA GLY A 34 -4.31 10.83 -1.39
C GLY A 34 -3.21 11.57 -0.61
N GLY A 35 -2.35 10.85 0.11
CA GLY A 35 -1.21 11.42 0.84
C GLY A 35 -0.08 11.94 -0.06
N ASN A 36 0.90 12.62 0.54
CA ASN A 36 2.15 13.04 -0.11
C ASN A 36 2.01 14.02 -1.29
N ASN A 37 0.98 14.88 -1.30
CA ASN A 37 0.70 15.87 -2.37
C ASN A 37 0.53 15.28 -3.78
N LYS A 38 0.31 13.97 -3.91
CA LYS A 38 0.23 13.31 -5.21
C LYS A 38 -1.13 13.49 -5.92
N GLY A 39 -2.17 13.84 -5.17
CA GLY A 39 -3.56 13.82 -5.65
C GLY A 39 -4.25 12.50 -5.28
N HIS A 40 -5.57 12.43 -5.53
CA HIS A 40 -6.35 11.25 -5.14
C HIS A 40 -6.21 10.14 -6.17
N ILE A 41 -6.10 8.90 -5.72
CA ILE A 41 -5.94 7.75 -6.61
C ILE A 41 -7.16 7.44 -7.48
N ASP A 42 -8.33 7.98 -7.12
CA ASP A 42 -9.60 7.85 -7.84
C ASP A 42 -9.98 9.09 -8.66
N ASP A 43 -9.09 10.09 -8.74
CA ASP A 43 -9.25 11.24 -9.63
C ASP A 43 -8.66 10.92 -11.01
N GLU A 44 -9.55 10.75 -12.01
CA GLU A 44 -9.16 10.46 -13.39
C GLU A 44 -8.21 11.49 -14.00
N SER A 45 -8.19 12.75 -13.52
CA SER A 45 -7.28 13.77 -14.04
C SER A 45 -5.81 13.55 -13.64
N THR A 46 -5.55 12.73 -12.63
CA THR A 46 -4.19 12.37 -12.18
C THR A 46 -3.55 11.28 -13.03
N GLY A 47 -4.35 10.50 -13.77
CA GLY A 47 -3.91 9.28 -14.46
C GLY A 47 -3.68 8.08 -13.54
N TYR A 48 -3.79 8.23 -12.21
CA TYR A 48 -3.63 7.10 -11.27
C TYR A 48 -4.66 5.99 -11.44
N PRO A 49 -5.96 6.26 -11.72
CA PRO A 49 -6.91 5.18 -11.99
C PRO A 49 -6.47 4.27 -13.14
N GLU A 50 -5.86 4.82 -14.19
CA GLU A 50 -5.33 4.03 -15.31
C GLU A 50 -4.16 3.15 -14.87
N VAL A 51 -3.18 3.72 -14.16
CA VAL A 51 -2.02 2.98 -13.64
C VAL A 51 -2.44 1.85 -12.71
N LEU A 52 -3.41 2.10 -11.82
CA LEU A 52 -3.94 1.12 -10.90
C LEU A 52 -4.70 0.00 -11.63
N ARG A 53 -5.52 0.33 -12.63
CA ARG A 53 -6.18 -0.67 -13.49
C ARG A 53 -5.16 -1.53 -14.24
N ARG A 54 -4.09 -0.92 -14.78
CA ARG A 54 -2.98 -1.64 -15.41
C ARG A 54 -2.33 -2.61 -14.42
N MET A 55 -1.97 -2.12 -13.23
CA MET A 55 -1.33 -2.92 -12.18
C MET A 55 -2.16 -4.16 -11.84
N HIS A 56 -3.48 -3.99 -11.65
CA HIS A 56 -4.38 -5.10 -11.36
C HIS A 56 -4.51 -6.07 -12.55
N ALA A 57 -4.67 -5.55 -13.77
CA ALA A 57 -4.81 -6.34 -14.99
C ALA A 57 -3.54 -7.13 -15.33
N ALA A 58 -2.36 -6.62 -14.97
CA ALA A 58 -1.07 -7.32 -15.10
C ALA A 58 -0.87 -8.43 -14.06
N GLY A 59 -1.86 -8.69 -13.19
CA GLY A 59 -1.83 -9.80 -12.25
C GLY A 59 -1.20 -9.47 -10.89
N HIS A 60 -0.70 -8.25 -10.69
CA HIS A 60 -0.21 -7.80 -9.39
C HIS A 60 -1.33 -7.74 -8.34
N GLN A 61 -0.95 -7.87 -7.08
CA GLN A 61 -1.86 -7.66 -5.96
C GLN A 61 -1.84 -6.20 -5.54
N LEU A 62 -3.00 -5.64 -5.24
CA LEU A 62 -3.16 -4.31 -4.68
C LEU A 62 -3.70 -4.43 -3.26
N ALA A 63 -3.08 -3.69 -2.34
CA ALA A 63 -3.38 -3.70 -0.92
C ALA A 63 -3.49 -2.25 -0.40
N SER A 64 -4.14 -2.06 0.75
CA SER A 64 -4.33 -0.74 1.35
C SER A 64 -3.11 -0.30 2.16
N HIS A 65 -2.81 1.01 2.09
CA HIS A 65 -1.74 1.64 2.87
C HIS A 65 -2.19 2.96 3.51
N THR A 66 -3.42 3.01 4.02
CA THR A 66 -4.11 4.23 4.50
C THR A 66 -4.39 5.27 3.43
N TRP A 67 -5.09 6.34 3.80
CA TRP A 67 -5.41 7.43 2.90
C TRP A 67 -4.21 8.38 2.74
N SER A 68 -3.68 8.88 3.84
CA SER A 68 -2.67 9.94 3.89
C SER A 68 -1.35 9.53 4.55
N HIS A 69 -1.10 8.22 4.65
CA HIS A 69 0.13 7.65 5.20
C HIS A 69 0.36 8.01 6.69
N GLN A 70 -0.73 8.11 7.46
CA GLN A 70 -0.64 8.40 8.90
C GLN A 70 -0.34 7.13 9.70
N SER A 71 0.48 7.26 10.75
CA SER A 71 0.64 6.19 11.75
C SER A 71 -0.70 5.98 12.44
N LEU A 72 -1.28 4.78 12.28
CA LEU A 72 -2.54 4.47 12.93
C LEU A 72 -2.39 4.46 14.45
N ASP A 73 -1.22 4.11 15.00
CA ASP A 73 -1.00 4.15 16.45
C ASP A 73 -1.04 5.57 17.02
N ALA A 74 -0.56 6.56 16.26
CA ALA A 74 -0.62 7.97 16.64
C ALA A 74 -2.05 8.56 16.57
N LEU A 75 -2.98 7.88 15.88
CA LEU A 75 -4.36 8.32 15.74
C LEU A 75 -5.27 7.70 16.81
N SER A 76 -6.25 8.47 17.27
CA SER A 76 -7.30 7.93 18.14
C SER A 76 -8.20 6.96 17.36
N ALA A 77 -8.82 6.01 18.08
CA ALA A 77 -9.80 5.09 17.49
C ALA A 77 -11.11 5.79 17.08
N GLY A 78 -11.32 7.06 17.45
CA GLY A 78 -12.63 7.71 17.43
C GLY A 78 -12.66 9.09 16.79
N GLY A 79 -13.06 9.13 15.51
CA GLY A 79 -13.98 10.14 14.99
C GLY A 79 -15.41 9.64 15.16
N GLY A 80 -15.85 9.42 16.40
CA GLY A 80 -17.16 8.86 16.75
C GLY A 80 -18.13 9.97 17.14
N GLY A 81 -18.78 10.58 16.15
CA GLY A 81 -19.87 11.52 16.37
C GLY A 81 -21.00 11.26 15.38
N MET A 82 -22.04 10.56 15.86
CA MET A 82 -23.42 10.57 15.34
C MET A 82 -23.78 9.62 14.18
N HIS A 83 -23.93 8.32 14.46
CA HIS A 83 -24.87 7.44 13.73
C HIS A 83 -25.46 6.39 14.68
N ALA A 84 -26.40 6.81 15.55
CA ALA A 84 -27.20 5.89 16.36
C ALA A 84 -28.65 6.38 16.56
N ALA A 85 -29.24 7.05 15.57
CA ALA A 85 -30.63 7.55 15.68
C ALA A 85 -31.49 7.46 14.39
N GLY A 86 -31.05 6.73 13.35
CA GLY A 86 -31.92 6.47 12.18
C GLY A 86 -32.31 7.69 11.34
N HIS A 87 -31.38 8.62 11.09
CA HIS A 87 -31.60 9.78 10.21
C HIS A 87 -31.04 9.55 8.79
N GLN A 88 -31.70 10.15 7.79
CA GLN A 88 -31.27 10.17 6.39
C GLN A 88 -29.94 10.92 6.23
N LEU A 89 -29.02 10.33 5.46
CA LEU A 89 -27.80 10.98 4.99
C LEU A 89 -28.13 11.80 3.73
N ALA A 90 -28.13 13.12 3.86
CA ALA A 90 -28.05 14.04 2.74
C ALA A 90 -26.61 14.58 2.65
N SER A 91 -25.93 14.36 1.53
CA SER A 91 -24.60 14.91 1.24
C SER A 91 -24.72 16.31 0.65
N HIS A 92 -23.93 17.27 1.13
CA HIS A 92 -23.77 18.57 0.49
C HIS A 92 -22.31 19.06 0.56
N THR A 93 -21.52 18.49 -0.36
CA THR A 93 -20.20 18.90 -0.87
C THR A 93 -18.96 18.30 -0.21
N TRP A 94 -17.97 18.06 -1.07
CA TRP A 94 -16.66 17.47 -0.79
C TRP A 94 -15.59 18.54 -0.45
N SER A 95 -15.84 19.83 -0.72
CA SER A 95 -14.92 20.93 -0.39
C SER A 95 -15.57 22.33 -0.23
N HIS A 96 -16.89 22.47 -0.08
CA HIS A 96 -17.53 23.79 -0.03
C HIS A 96 -17.78 24.28 1.41
N GLN A 97 -16.77 24.96 1.97
CA GLN A 97 -16.79 25.52 3.34
C GLN A 97 -17.76 26.71 3.53
N SER A 98 -18.30 26.81 4.74
CA SER A 98 -18.57 28.10 5.40
C SER A 98 -17.56 28.26 6.55
N LEU A 99 -16.85 29.40 6.55
CA LEU A 99 -15.61 29.62 7.32
C LEU A 99 -15.81 29.90 8.82
N ASP A 100 -17.04 30.09 9.31
CA ASP A 100 -17.29 30.50 10.70
C ASP A 100 -17.48 29.34 11.70
N ALA A 101 -17.48 28.08 11.24
CA ALA A 101 -17.78 26.92 12.10
C ALA A 101 -16.64 25.88 12.23
N LEU A 102 -15.44 26.18 11.71
CA LEU A 102 -14.39 25.17 11.47
C LEU A 102 -13.45 24.87 12.65
N SER A 103 -13.63 25.45 13.84
CA SER A 103 -12.71 25.15 14.96
C SER A 103 -13.04 23.86 15.73
N ALA A 104 -14.22 23.26 15.52
CA ALA A 104 -14.67 22.11 16.33
C ALA A 104 -14.92 20.82 15.52
N VAL A 105 -15.23 20.91 14.22
CA VAL A 105 -15.60 19.74 13.40
C VAL A 105 -14.39 19.15 12.64
N ALA A 106 -13.40 19.97 12.29
CA ALA A 106 -12.17 19.49 11.62
C ALA A 106 -11.36 18.51 12.49
N SER A 107 -11.46 18.65 13.82
CA SER A 107 -10.79 17.76 14.78
C SER A 107 -11.43 16.37 14.91
N GLY A 108 -12.61 16.15 14.32
CA GLY A 108 -13.37 14.91 14.43
C GLY A 108 -13.11 13.87 13.33
N TRP A 109 -12.40 14.24 12.26
CA TRP A 109 -12.09 13.34 11.12
C TRP A 109 -10.69 12.71 11.20
N ALA A 110 -9.86 13.14 12.15
CA ALA A 110 -8.48 12.67 12.32
C ALA A 110 -8.42 11.37 13.14
N GLY A 111 -8.85 10.26 12.56
CA GLY A 111 -8.86 8.95 13.24
C GLY A 111 -8.57 7.79 12.31
N ARG A 112 -8.18 6.64 12.88
CA ARG A 112 -7.86 5.41 12.14
C ARG A 112 -8.93 5.02 11.12
N LYS A 113 -10.19 5.22 11.49
CA LYS A 113 -11.35 4.94 10.64
C LYS A 113 -11.35 5.75 9.35
N ALA A 114 -11.06 7.04 9.41
CA ALA A 114 -11.05 7.88 8.21
C ALA A 114 -9.95 7.45 7.23
N GLU A 115 -8.75 7.17 7.76
CA GLU A 115 -7.61 6.68 6.98
C GLU A 115 -7.92 5.38 6.21
N VAL A 116 -8.60 4.43 6.86
CA VAL A 116 -9.01 3.18 6.20
C VAL A 116 -10.19 3.40 5.25
N THR A 117 -11.25 4.08 5.72
CA THR A 117 -12.50 4.21 4.96
C THR A 117 -12.32 5.04 3.69
N PHE A 118 -11.52 6.11 3.72
CA PHE A 118 -11.29 6.91 2.51
C PHE A 118 -10.45 6.17 1.47
N ASN A 119 -9.46 5.39 1.90
CA ASN A 119 -8.71 4.55 0.97
C ASN A 119 -9.60 3.47 0.36
N GLU A 120 -10.44 2.80 1.16
CA GLU A 120 -11.47 1.88 0.69
C GLU A 120 -12.41 2.53 -0.34
N MET A 121 -12.93 3.72 -0.07
CA MET A 121 -13.80 4.45 -0.99
C MET A 121 -13.13 4.70 -2.35
N ALA A 122 -11.85 5.09 -2.34
CA ALA A 122 -11.12 5.31 -3.58
C ALA A 122 -10.88 4.00 -4.36
N PHE A 123 -10.53 2.90 -3.66
CA PHE A 123 -10.47 1.57 -4.27
C PHE A 123 -11.80 1.16 -4.90
N ARG A 124 -12.92 1.36 -4.19
CA ARG A 124 -14.27 1.12 -4.72
C ARG A 124 -14.56 1.97 -5.95
N ASN A 125 -14.17 3.24 -5.96
CA ASN A 125 -14.42 4.13 -7.09
C ASN A 125 -13.63 3.70 -8.34
N VAL A 126 -12.40 3.18 -8.18
CA VAL A 126 -11.58 2.71 -9.31
C VAL A 126 -11.98 1.30 -9.78
N PHE A 127 -12.30 0.39 -8.84
CA PHE A 127 -12.40 -1.04 -9.11
C PHE A 127 -13.73 -1.70 -8.75
N GLY A 128 -14.54 -1.10 -7.89
CA GLY A 128 -15.76 -1.71 -7.36
C GLY A 128 -15.54 -2.75 -6.25
N PHE A 129 -14.34 -2.82 -5.66
CA PHE A 129 -14.02 -3.70 -4.53
C PHE A 129 -13.17 -2.98 -3.47
N PHE A 130 -13.01 -3.61 -2.31
CA PHE A 130 -12.05 -3.21 -1.29
C PHE A 130 -10.93 -4.25 -1.15
N PRO A 131 -9.65 -3.86 -1.00
CA PRO A 131 -8.58 -4.80 -0.64
C PRO A 131 -8.79 -5.36 0.77
N THR A 132 -8.46 -6.63 0.98
CA THR A 132 -8.43 -7.28 2.30
C THR A 132 -7.04 -7.33 2.91
N TYR A 133 -6.02 -6.87 2.16
CA TYR A 133 -4.63 -6.79 2.60
C TYR A 133 -4.28 -5.34 2.97
N PHE A 134 -3.55 -5.17 4.07
CA PHE A 134 -3.17 -3.86 4.59
C PHE A 134 -1.76 -3.88 5.15
N ARG A 135 -0.97 -2.85 4.86
CA ARG A 135 0.27 -2.58 5.59
C ARG A 135 0.12 -1.25 6.32
N ALA A 136 0.51 -1.22 7.58
CA ALA A 136 0.49 0.02 8.35
C ALA A 136 1.69 0.90 7.96
N PRO A 137 1.47 2.20 7.70
CA PRO A 137 2.55 3.18 7.56
C PRO A 137 3.57 3.04 8.69
N TYR A 138 4.85 3.18 8.34
CA TYR A 138 5.98 3.05 9.28
C TYR A 138 6.12 1.67 9.94
N LEU A 139 5.34 0.67 9.50
CA LEU A 139 5.20 -0.65 10.15
C LEU A 139 4.70 -0.54 11.61
N GLU A 140 4.05 0.57 11.96
CA GLU A 140 3.56 0.86 13.29
C GLU A 140 2.08 0.47 13.43
N CYS A 141 1.83 -0.65 14.11
CA CYS A 141 0.48 -1.10 14.43
C CYS A 141 0.47 -1.94 15.70
N GLY A 142 0.27 -1.27 16.84
CA GLY A 142 0.17 -1.84 18.18
C GLY A 142 -1.12 -2.64 18.38
N SER A 143 -1.43 -3.02 19.62
CA SER A 143 -2.62 -3.82 19.92
C SER A 143 -3.92 -3.15 19.46
N ALA A 144 -4.09 -1.85 19.73
CA ALA A 144 -5.29 -1.11 19.36
C ALA A 144 -5.47 -1.01 17.84
N CYS A 145 -4.39 -0.73 17.10
CA CYS A 145 -4.41 -0.74 15.64
C CYS A 145 -4.74 -2.14 15.08
N ARG A 146 -4.11 -3.20 15.61
CA ARG A 146 -4.37 -4.58 15.16
C ARG A 146 -5.79 -5.04 15.45
N THR A 147 -6.35 -4.71 16.60
CA THR A 147 -7.76 -4.98 16.92
C THR A 147 -8.67 -4.26 15.93
N PHE A 148 -8.44 -2.96 15.70
CA PHE A 148 -9.23 -2.17 14.76
C PHE A 148 -9.18 -2.73 13.33
N LEU A 149 -8.00 -3.02 12.79
CA LEU A 149 -7.86 -3.58 11.44
C LEU A 149 -8.44 -5.01 11.35
N GLY A 150 -8.34 -5.80 12.42
CA GLY A 150 -8.97 -7.12 12.51
C GLY A 150 -10.50 -7.04 12.47
N GLU A 151 -11.11 -6.05 13.13
CA GLU A 151 -12.56 -5.79 13.06
C GLU A 151 -13.01 -5.37 11.65
N TYR A 152 -12.13 -4.74 10.86
CA TYR A 152 -12.38 -4.39 9.46
C TYR A 152 -12.04 -5.53 8.49
N GLY A 153 -11.58 -6.67 8.98
CA GLY A 153 -11.31 -7.88 8.18
C GLY A 153 -9.99 -7.82 7.40
N TYR A 154 -9.01 -7.03 7.83
CA TYR A 154 -7.73 -6.92 7.14
C TYR A 154 -6.70 -7.97 7.56
N HIS A 155 -6.01 -8.53 6.57
CA HIS A 155 -4.70 -9.16 6.74
C HIS A 155 -3.64 -8.07 6.92
N ILE A 156 -3.02 -8.00 8.11
CA ILE A 156 -2.00 -7.00 8.43
C ILE A 156 -0.63 -7.54 8.03
N ILE A 157 -0.03 -6.96 6.99
CA ILE A 157 1.21 -7.43 6.37
C ILE A 157 2.39 -6.58 6.84
N SER A 158 3.37 -7.24 7.47
CA SER A 158 4.67 -6.64 7.79
C SER A 158 5.72 -7.07 6.75
N THR A 159 7.00 -6.96 7.09
CA THR A 159 8.14 -7.36 6.26
C THR A 159 9.14 -8.15 7.11
N ASN A 160 9.84 -9.09 6.47
CA ASN A 160 11.01 -9.76 7.03
C ASN A 160 12.29 -9.49 6.22
N SER A 161 12.22 -8.58 5.24
CA SER A 161 13.35 -8.09 4.45
C SER A 161 13.12 -6.63 4.08
N ASP A 162 13.71 -5.72 4.84
CA ASP A 162 13.63 -4.27 4.60
C ASP A 162 14.88 -3.77 3.87
N THR A 163 14.68 -3.28 2.65
CA THR A 163 15.74 -2.81 1.76
C THR A 163 16.34 -1.48 2.20
N LYS A 164 15.63 -0.69 3.04
CA LYS A 164 16.00 0.69 3.38
C LYS A 164 16.27 1.55 2.13
N ASP A 165 15.53 1.31 1.07
CA ASP A 165 15.66 2.02 -0.20
C ASP A 165 15.40 3.53 -0.07
N TYR A 166 14.45 3.92 0.77
CA TYR A 166 14.16 5.33 1.09
C TYR A 166 15.35 6.07 1.75
N GLU A 167 16.28 5.36 2.41
CA GLU A 167 17.52 5.95 2.98
C GLU A 167 18.64 6.05 1.94
N ASN A 168 18.47 5.40 0.78
CA ASN A 168 19.51 5.20 -0.23
C ASN A 168 19.03 5.55 -1.65
N ASP A 169 18.06 6.47 -1.79
CA ASP A 169 17.50 6.96 -3.07
C ASP A 169 18.45 7.95 -3.78
N ASP A 170 19.74 7.60 -3.84
CA ASP A 170 20.77 8.28 -4.61
C ASP A 170 21.57 7.25 -5.42
N PRO A 171 21.94 7.52 -6.70
CA PRO A 171 22.73 6.59 -7.51
C PRO A 171 24.03 6.10 -6.85
N ALA A 172 24.66 6.91 -6.01
CA ALA A 172 25.88 6.55 -5.29
C ALA A 172 25.60 5.67 -4.06
N LEU A 173 24.37 5.66 -3.52
CA LEU A 173 24.01 4.98 -2.28
C LEU A 173 23.18 3.71 -2.48
N ILE A 174 22.46 3.55 -3.61
CA ILE A 174 21.56 2.41 -3.83
C ILE A 174 22.24 1.03 -3.79
N ALA A 175 23.57 0.99 -3.91
CA ALA A 175 24.36 -0.23 -3.65
C ALA A 175 24.15 -0.78 -2.22
N ASN A 176 23.89 0.09 -1.24
CA ASN A 176 23.62 -0.30 0.14
C ASN A 176 22.32 -1.10 0.24
N SER A 177 21.22 -0.65 -0.38
CA SER A 177 19.95 -1.38 -0.38
C SER A 177 20.05 -2.71 -1.12
N ARG A 178 20.82 -2.77 -2.21
CA ARG A 178 21.13 -4.03 -2.91
C ARG A 178 21.87 -5.01 -2.00
N ALA A 179 22.90 -4.55 -1.28
CA ALA A 179 23.63 -5.37 -0.32
C ALA A 179 22.71 -5.85 0.81
N ARG A 180 21.92 -4.95 1.41
CA ARG A 180 20.95 -5.29 2.47
C ARG A 180 19.96 -6.36 2.03
N PHE A 181 19.40 -6.24 0.82
CA PHE A 181 18.53 -7.26 0.25
C PHE A 181 19.25 -8.61 0.13
N SER A 182 20.42 -8.62 -0.52
CA SER A 182 21.23 -9.82 -0.71
C SER A 182 21.64 -10.49 0.61
N ASP A 183 21.94 -9.71 1.64
CA ASP A 183 22.32 -10.22 2.96
C ASP A 183 21.11 -10.73 3.75
N SER A 184 19.94 -10.13 3.55
CA SER A 184 18.69 -10.51 4.22
C SER A 184 18.11 -11.83 3.71
N VAL A 185 18.22 -12.11 2.41
CA VAL A 185 17.66 -13.33 1.81
C VAL A 185 18.68 -14.46 1.90
N ALA A 186 18.41 -15.56 2.60
CA ALA A 186 19.40 -16.62 2.78
C ALA A 186 19.68 -17.41 1.49
N ARG A 187 20.88 -18.02 1.39
CA ARG A 187 21.21 -19.07 0.41
C ARG A 187 20.67 -20.45 0.84
N GLN A 188 19.40 -20.54 1.22
CA GLN A 188 18.83 -21.82 1.63
C GLN A 188 17.61 -22.18 0.78
N ALA A 189 17.77 -23.32 0.09
CA ALA A 189 16.70 -23.98 -0.63
C ALA A 189 15.60 -24.41 0.36
N GLY A 190 14.42 -23.79 0.26
CA GLY A 190 13.16 -24.48 0.51
C GLY A 190 12.51 -24.40 1.90
N ALA A 191 12.78 -23.39 2.74
CA ALA A 191 12.09 -23.32 4.06
C ALA A 191 11.44 -21.98 4.45
N GLN A 192 11.85 -20.83 3.88
CA GLN A 192 11.33 -19.53 4.34
C GLN A 192 10.83 -18.65 3.19
N GLY A 193 9.59 -18.18 3.31
CA GLY A 193 9.04 -17.12 2.49
C GLY A 193 9.57 -15.75 2.94
N TYR A 194 9.81 -14.87 1.97
CA TYR A 194 10.20 -13.48 2.21
C TYR A 194 9.13 -12.55 1.69
N ILE A 195 8.77 -11.55 2.49
CA ILE A 195 7.99 -10.38 2.10
C ILE A 195 8.95 -9.20 2.18
N VAL A 196 9.30 -8.66 1.02
CA VAL A 196 10.35 -7.66 0.85
C VAL A 196 9.73 -6.27 0.77
N LEU A 197 10.19 -5.34 1.59
CA LEU A 197 9.75 -3.95 1.60
C LEU A 197 10.66 -3.06 0.74
N ALA A 198 10.05 -2.38 -0.23
CA ALA A 198 10.60 -1.26 -0.98
C ALA A 198 9.48 -0.24 -1.25
N HIS A 199 9.78 0.87 -1.89
CA HIS A 199 8.81 1.94 -2.19
C HIS A 199 8.99 2.38 -3.64
N ASP A 200 7.93 2.36 -4.45
CA ASP A 200 7.98 2.68 -5.88
C ASP A 200 7.91 4.20 -6.17
N VAL A 201 7.81 5.01 -5.11
CA VAL A 201 7.91 6.47 -5.17
C VAL A 201 9.36 6.97 -5.29
N HIS A 202 10.34 6.10 -5.08
CA HIS A 202 11.77 6.40 -5.18
C HIS A 202 12.34 5.97 -6.53
N LEU A 203 13.09 6.88 -7.17
CA LEU A 203 13.62 6.63 -8.51
C LEU A 203 14.58 5.44 -8.49
N GLN A 204 15.49 5.40 -7.52
CA GLN A 204 16.51 4.35 -7.44
C GLN A 204 15.90 2.99 -7.11
N SER A 205 14.80 2.95 -6.36
CA SER A 205 14.04 1.72 -6.11
C SER A 205 13.52 1.11 -7.41
N VAL A 206 13.00 1.94 -8.30
CA VAL A 206 12.47 1.52 -9.60
C VAL A 206 13.59 1.16 -10.58
N VAL A 207 14.53 2.06 -10.84
CA VAL A 207 15.47 1.90 -11.97
C VAL A 207 16.73 1.10 -11.65
N ASN A 208 17.05 0.86 -10.38
CA ASN A 208 18.26 0.14 -9.97
C ASN A 208 17.97 -1.07 -9.06
N LEU A 209 17.04 -0.94 -8.11
CA LEU A 209 16.82 -1.98 -7.11
C LEU A 209 15.87 -3.07 -7.58
N ALA A 210 14.75 -2.73 -8.21
CA ALA A 210 13.71 -3.69 -8.59
C ALA A 210 14.25 -4.85 -9.44
N GLU A 211 14.93 -4.55 -10.55
CA GLU A 211 15.51 -5.58 -11.41
C GLU A 211 16.60 -6.39 -10.68
N TYR A 212 17.42 -5.74 -9.85
CA TYR A 212 18.42 -6.44 -9.04
C TYR A 212 17.76 -7.46 -8.10
N MET A 213 16.72 -7.06 -7.37
CA MET A 213 16.00 -7.96 -6.45
C MET A 213 15.43 -9.17 -7.18
N VAL A 214 14.83 -8.96 -8.36
CA VAL A 214 14.28 -10.06 -9.17
C VAL A 214 15.38 -11.03 -9.61
N ARG A 215 16.48 -10.51 -10.17
CA ARG A 215 17.60 -11.34 -10.65
C ARG A 215 18.26 -12.11 -9.51
N GLU A 216 18.46 -11.45 -8.38
CA GLU A 216 19.09 -12.05 -7.20
C GLU A 216 18.18 -13.08 -6.51
N ALA A 217 16.87 -12.84 -6.46
CA ALA A 217 15.92 -13.84 -5.97
C ALA A 217 15.91 -15.10 -6.85
N ARG A 218 15.86 -14.92 -8.18
CA ARG A 218 15.92 -16.02 -9.15
C ARG A 218 17.23 -16.79 -9.08
N SER A 219 18.37 -16.10 -8.93
CA SER A 219 19.70 -16.74 -8.80
C SER A 219 19.79 -17.62 -7.55
N ARG A 220 18.99 -17.31 -6.52
CA ARG A 220 18.86 -18.09 -5.27
C ARG A 220 17.73 -19.11 -5.28
N GLY A 221 17.03 -19.27 -6.41
CA GLY A 221 15.99 -20.29 -6.59
C GLY A 221 14.62 -19.90 -6.02
N TYR A 222 14.37 -18.63 -5.71
CA TYR A 222 13.04 -18.18 -5.32
C TYR A 222 12.14 -18.00 -6.53
N GLU A 223 10.92 -18.49 -6.41
CA GLU A 223 9.80 -18.04 -7.22
C GLU A 223 9.30 -16.68 -6.70
N LEU A 224 9.00 -15.75 -7.61
CA LEU A 224 8.42 -14.46 -7.26
C LEU A 224 6.91 -14.48 -7.46
N VAL A 225 6.22 -14.13 -6.39
CA VAL A 225 4.76 -14.24 -6.24
C VAL A 225 4.21 -13.00 -5.54
N THR A 226 2.90 -12.82 -5.55
CA THR A 226 2.21 -11.84 -4.72
C THR A 226 2.24 -12.20 -3.23
N VAL A 227 1.84 -11.31 -2.33
CA VAL A 227 1.76 -11.60 -0.89
C VAL A 227 0.70 -12.66 -0.62
N GLY A 228 -0.46 -12.58 -1.28
CA GLY A 228 -1.52 -13.59 -1.14
C GLY A 228 -1.02 -14.99 -1.50
N GLU A 229 -0.37 -15.16 -2.66
CA GLU A 229 0.27 -16.42 -3.04
C GLU A 229 1.39 -16.84 -2.05
N CYS A 230 2.19 -15.88 -1.55
CA CYS A 230 3.22 -16.16 -0.56
C CYS A 230 2.66 -16.68 0.77
N LEU A 231 1.40 -16.36 1.07
CA LEU A 231 0.67 -16.80 2.26
C LEU A 231 -0.30 -17.96 1.99
N ASP A 232 -0.24 -18.55 0.78
CA ASP A 232 -1.13 -19.63 0.33
C ASP A 232 -2.62 -19.25 0.40
N ASP A 233 -2.93 -17.99 0.10
CA ASP A 233 -4.28 -17.44 0.08
C ASP A 233 -4.79 -17.22 -1.34
N ALA A 234 -5.95 -17.80 -1.64
CA ALA A 234 -6.54 -17.80 -2.97
C ALA A 234 -6.91 -16.37 -3.42
N ARG A 235 -6.82 -16.10 -4.73
CA ARG A 235 -6.98 -14.75 -5.30
C ARG A 235 -8.35 -14.14 -5.02
N GLU A 236 -9.38 -14.97 -4.96
CA GLU A 236 -10.75 -14.62 -4.58
C GLU A 236 -10.87 -14.01 -3.17
N ASN A 237 -9.89 -14.24 -2.28
CA ASN A 237 -9.88 -13.69 -0.92
C ASN A 237 -9.15 -12.35 -0.82
N TRP A 238 -8.42 -11.92 -1.86
CA TRP A 238 -7.61 -10.70 -1.83
C TRP A 238 -8.43 -9.42 -1.79
N TYR A 239 -9.70 -9.52 -2.23
CA TYR A 239 -10.62 -8.41 -2.34
C TYR A 239 -12.00 -8.82 -1.82
N ARG A 240 -12.73 -7.87 -1.23
CA ARG A 240 -14.12 -8.03 -0.82
C ARG A 240 -15.01 -7.10 -1.65
N GLU A 241 -16.24 -7.55 -1.93
CA GLU A 241 -17.23 -6.77 -2.67
C GLU A 241 -17.59 -5.47 -1.94
N ALA A 242 -17.91 -4.43 -2.72
CA ALA A 242 -18.15 -3.07 -2.24
C ALA A 242 -19.62 -2.72 -1.99
#